data_AF-A0A2E3PTI3-F1
#
_entry.id   AF-A0A2E3PTI3-F1
#
_cell.length_a   1.000
_cell.length_b   1.000
_cell.length_c   1.000
_cell.angle_alpha   90.00
_cell.angle_beta   90.00
_cell.angle_gamma   90.00
#
_symmetry.space_group_name_H-M   'P 1'
#
loop_
_entity.id
_entity.type
_entity.pdbx_description
1 polymer ?
#
loop_
_entity_poly.entity_id
_entity_poly.type
_entity_poly.pdbx_seq_one_letter_code
_entity_poly.pdbx_strand_id
1 'polypeptide(L)'
;MTAKPIRLTFAGHAGAELAARLDLPDGPVRAYALFAHCFTCSKDVVAARRIAQALTASGIGVLRFDFTGLGGSGGDFASTNFSSNLADLLEAADFLRSNYEAPSLLIGHSLGGAAVLAVAADIPETVAVATIGAPADADHVVHNFHADLETIRQDGQANVTLAGRSFTIERQFLDDLSQHAVRDRVARLGKALLVLHAPRDEIVGIDNATALFVAAKHPKSFISLDTADHLLSNADDAAYAAEVIAAWASRYLAPAESQADDSAADGVVVTETGKGKFQALVRAGQHRLLADEPEDVGGLDSGPSPYDYLAAALGACTVMTLRMYAEHKGIDLERIGTTVRHTKVHAKDCADCAEEARARGGRIDRFERILHLPGEIDAETRARLLEIADKCPVHRTLEAGAAIVTRDGDAAGD
;
A
#
# COMPACT_ATOMS: atom_id res chain seq x y z
N MET A 1 -6.00 -3.18 11.66
CA MET A 1 -4.89 -4.06 11.26
C MET A 1 -4.48 -3.57 9.89
N THR A 2 -3.26 -3.06 9.72
CA THR A 2 -2.78 -2.62 8.40
C THR A 2 -2.79 -3.80 7.43
N ALA A 3 -3.35 -3.62 6.22
CA ALA A 3 -3.31 -4.63 5.16
C ALA A 3 -1.89 -5.24 4.99
N LYS A 4 -1.82 -6.55 4.75
CA LYS A 4 -0.53 -7.23 4.50
C LYS A 4 0.10 -6.64 3.22
N PRO A 5 1.42 -6.39 3.19
CA PRO A 5 2.09 -5.89 1.99
C PRO A 5 1.94 -6.89 0.84
N ILE A 6 1.58 -6.38 -0.33
CA ILE A 6 1.42 -7.16 -1.56
C ILE A 6 2.81 -7.54 -2.07
N ARG A 7 3.02 -8.83 -2.37
CA ARG A 7 4.24 -9.30 -3.04
C ARG A 7 4.10 -9.06 -4.54
N LEU A 8 5.09 -8.39 -5.14
CA LEU A 8 5.15 -8.12 -6.58
C LEU A 8 6.54 -8.48 -7.11
N THR A 9 6.62 -8.71 -8.41
CA THR A 9 7.89 -8.77 -9.14
C THR A 9 7.76 -8.02 -10.46
N PHE A 10 8.87 -7.48 -10.96
CA PHE A 10 8.93 -6.77 -12.24
C PHE A 10 10.33 -6.91 -12.85
N ALA A 11 10.47 -6.69 -14.15
CA ALA A 11 11.77 -6.74 -14.81
C ALA A 11 12.61 -5.52 -14.44
N GLY A 12 13.87 -5.73 -14.02
CA GLY A 12 14.87 -4.68 -13.87
C GLY A 12 15.57 -4.37 -15.19
N HIS A 13 16.47 -3.39 -15.17
CA HIS A 13 17.06 -2.82 -16.39
C HIS A 13 17.85 -3.85 -17.23
N ALA A 14 18.47 -4.84 -16.57
CA ALA A 14 19.25 -5.91 -17.20
C ALA A 14 18.43 -7.19 -17.46
N GLY A 15 17.10 -7.12 -17.32
CA GLY A 15 16.19 -8.27 -17.47
C GLY A 15 16.15 -9.21 -16.27
N ALA A 16 16.87 -8.92 -15.19
CA ALA A 16 16.75 -9.63 -13.93
C ALA A 16 15.41 -9.30 -13.26
N GLU A 17 14.76 -10.29 -12.64
CA GLU A 17 13.49 -10.08 -11.95
C GLU A 17 13.74 -9.41 -10.58
N LEU A 18 13.13 -8.25 -10.36
CA LEU A 18 13.21 -7.47 -9.13
C LEU A 18 12.03 -7.77 -8.21
N ALA A 19 12.33 -8.07 -6.94
CA ALA A 19 11.33 -8.35 -5.93
C ALA A 19 10.85 -7.07 -5.24
N ALA A 20 9.52 -6.89 -5.20
CA ALA A 20 8.87 -5.75 -4.60
C ALA A 20 7.86 -6.11 -3.49
N ARG A 21 7.53 -5.08 -2.71
CA ARG A 21 6.43 -5.02 -1.76
C ARG A 21 5.67 -3.73 -1.99
N LEU A 22 4.37 -3.85 -2.24
CA LEU A 22 3.47 -2.71 -2.31
C LEU A 22 2.60 -2.70 -1.04
N ASP A 23 2.81 -1.69 -0.22
CA ASP A 23 2.00 -1.40 0.96
C ASP A 23 0.89 -0.44 0.53
N LEU A 24 -0.38 -0.82 0.70
CA LEU A 24 -1.53 0.04 0.36
C LEU A 24 -2.25 0.52 1.63
N PRO A 25 -2.79 1.76 1.63
CA PRO A 25 -3.70 2.23 2.67
C PRO A 25 -4.98 1.39 2.69
N ASP A 26 -5.60 1.27 3.87
CA ASP A 26 -6.93 0.66 4.01
C ASP A 26 -8.03 1.57 3.39
N GLY A 27 -7.74 2.85 3.18
CA GLY A 27 -8.63 3.88 2.61
C GLY A 27 -8.23 4.33 1.19
N PRO A 28 -8.70 5.50 0.73
CA PRO A 28 -8.34 6.01 -0.60
C PRO A 28 -6.83 6.22 -0.72
N VAL A 29 -6.26 5.77 -1.84
CA VAL A 29 -4.86 6.08 -2.18
C VAL A 29 -4.81 7.51 -2.69
N ARG A 30 -4.10 8.38 -1.97
CA ARG A 30 -3.93 9.81 -2.28
C ARG A 30 -2.75 10.08 -3.20
N ALA A 31 -1.76 9.21 -3.13
CA ALA A 31 -0.53 9.26 -3.90
C ALA A 31 0.19 7.93 -3.79
N TYR A 32 1.06 7.66 -4.75
CA TYR A 32 2.05 6.59 -4.66
C TYR A 32 3.43 7.18 -4.33
N ALA A 33 4.13 6.50 -3.43
CA ALA A 33 5.51 6.74 -3.10
C ALA A 33 6.38 5.57 -3.57
N LEU A 34 7.50 5.90 -4.21
CA LEU A 34 8.56 4.94 -4.47
C LEU A 34 9.65 5.11 -3.42
N PHE A 35 9.87 4.05 -2.64
CA PHE A 35 10.82 4.06 -1.53
C PHE A 35 12.03 3.18 -1.85
N ALA A 36 13.11 3.84 -2.29
CA ALA A 36 14.44 3.27 -2.42
C ALA A 36 15.10 3.16 -1.04
N HIS A 37 14.99 1.99 -0.40
CA HIS A 37 15.70 1.75 0.85
C HIS A 37 17.21 1.57 0.60
N CYS A 38 18.01 1.58 1.66
CA CYS A 38 19.46 1.42 1.58
C CYS A 38 19.86 0.20 0.71
N PHE A 39 20.84 0.38 -0.18
CA PHE A 39 21.39 -0.63 -1.11
C PHE A 39 22.06 -1.85 -0.44
N THR A 40 22.10 -1.90 0.89
CA THR A 40 22.68 -3.02 1.64
C THR A 40 21.64 -3.72 2.50
N CYS A 41 20.45 -3.14 2.54
CA CYS A 41 19.30 -3.63 3.27
C CYS A 41 18.40 -4.45 2.34
N SER A 42 17.71 -5.44 2.90
CA SER A 42 16.55 -6.01 2.23
C SER A 42 15.34 -5.09 2.42
N LYS A 43 14.38 -5.15 1.50
CA LYS A 43 13.03 -4.59 1.65
C LYS A 43 12.39 -4.97 2.98
N ASP A 44 12.76 -6.09 3.58
CA ASP A 44 12.19 -6.53 4.85
C ASP A 44 12.84 -5.87 6.09
N VAL A 45 13.75 -4.90 5.91
CA VAL A 45 14.32 -4.15 7.04
C VAL A 45 13.22 -3.41 7.80
N VAL A 46 13.28 -3.57 9.13
CA VAL A 46 12.22 -3.14 10.05
C VAL A 46 11.90 -1.66 9.91
N ALA A 47 12.91 -0.80 9.74
CA ALA A 47 12.74 0.63 9.52
C ALA A 47 11.95 0.93 8.23
N ALA A 48 12.32 0.31 7.10
CA ALA A 48 11.63 0.52 5.82
C ALA A 48 10.16 0.07 5.88
N ARG A 49 9.88 -1.05 6.56
CA ARG A 49 8.51 -1.52 6.80
C ARG A 49 7.72 -0.56 7.69
N ARG A 50 8.31 -0.06 8.78
CA ARG A 50 7.65 0.89 9.69
C ARG A 50 7.32 2.20 8.98
N ILE A 51 8.26 2.72 8.19
CA ILE A 51 8.04 3.94 7.41
C ILE A 51 6.91 3.74 6.40
N ALA A 52 6.91 2.63 5.65
CA ALA A 52 5.83 2.32 4.72
C ALA A 52 4.47 2.22 5.43
N GLN A 53 4.41 1.57 6.60
CA GLN A 53 3.17 1.43 7.38
C GLN A 53 2.61 2.76 7.89
N ALA A 54 3.48 3.68 8.32
CA ALA A 54 3.04 5.00 8.76
C ALA A 54 2.59 5.89 7.59
N LEU A 55 3.23 5.76 6.42
CA LEU A 55 2.80 6.43 5.18
C LEU A 55 1.45 5.91 4.68
N THR A 56 1.21 4.60 4.73
CA THR A 56 -0.10 4.03 4.36
C THR A 56 -1.21 4.46 5.32
N ALA A 57 -0.92 4.65 6.61
CA ALA A 57 -1.88 5.26 7.53
C ALA A 57 -2.32 6.68 7.12
N SER A 58 -1.49 7.37 6.31
CA SER A 58 -1.79 8.71 5.78
C SER A 58 -2.37 8.71 4.36
N GLY A 59 -2.74 7.53 3.83
CA GLY A 59 -3.32 7.36 2.50
C GLY A 59 -2.30 7.27 1.36
N ILE A 60 -1.01 7.09 1.64
CA ILE A 60 0.03 6.99 0.62
C ILE A 60 0.33 5.51 0.36
N GLY A 61 0.15 5.05 -0.88
CA GLY A 61 0.61 3.72 -1.29
C GLY A 61 2.12 3.72 -1.45
N VAL A 62 2.84 2.72 -0.93
CA VAL A 62 4.31 2.70 -0.91
C VAL A 62 4.83 1.46 -1.62
N LEU A 63 5.55 1.65 -2.72
CA LEU A 63 6.33 0.58 -3.35
C LEU A 63 7.75 0.58 -2.79
N ARG A 64 8.16 -0.56 -2.25
CA ARG A 64 9.53 -0.88 -1.86
C ARG A 64 10.03 -2.02 -2.73
N PHE A 65 11.28 -1.97 -3.18
CA PHE A 65 11.84 -3.03 -4.00
C PHE A 65 13.30 -3.27 -3.63
N ASP A 66 13.72 -4.52 -3.78
CA ASP A 66 15.12 -4.91 -3.70
C ASP A 66 15.79 -4.61 -5.05
N PHE A 67 16.92 -3.89 -5.07
CA PHE A 67 17.70 -3.68 -6.31
C PHE A 67 18.28 -5.00 -6.84
N THR A 68 18.75 -5.00 -8.10
CA THR A 68 19.39 -6.16 -8.72
C THR A 68 20.45 -6.78 -7.78
N GLY A 69 20.36 -8.10 -7.57
CA GLY A 69 21.31 -8.86 -6.75
C GLY A 69 21.16 -8.70 -5.23
N LEU A 70 20.13 -7.98 -4.75
CA LEU A 70 19.83 -7.85 -3.33
C LEU A 70 18.56 -8.61 -2.94
N GLY A 71 18.54 -9.12 -1.71
CA GLY A 71 17.32 -9.64 -1.08
C GLY A 71 16.65 -10.75 -1.89
N GLY A 72 15.43 -10.48 -2.37
CA GLY A 72 14.67 -11.40 -3.22
C GLY A 72 14.82 -11.18 -4.72
N SER A 73 15.59 -10.19 -5.16
CA SER A 73 15.82 -9.89 -6.58
C SER A 73 16.88 -10.80 -7.17
N GLY A 74 16.69 -11.17 -8.44
CA GLY A 74 17.67 -11.91 -9.21
C GLY A 74 18.89 -11.06 -9.59
N GLY A 75 19.90 -11.70 -10.17
CA GLY A 75 21.16 -11.07 -10.59
C GLY A 75 22.27 -11.15 -9.53
N ASP A 76 23.41 -10.52 -9.82
CA ASP A 76 24.57 -10.46 -8.92
C ASP A 76 24.90 -9.00 -8.60
N PHE A 77 24.80 -8.63 -7.32
CA PHE A 77 25.03 -7.26 -6.86
C PHE A 77 26.47 -6.81 -7.12
N ALA A 78 27.45 -7.73 -7.04
CA ALA A 78 28.85 -7.40 -7.31
C ALA A 78 29.06 -6.90 -8.74
N SER A 79 28.21 -7.33 -9.67
CA SER A 79 28.22 -6.90 -11.08
C SER A 79 27.41 -5.63 -11.36
N THR A 80 26.77 -5.05 -10.34
CA THR A 80 25.97 -3.82 -10.46
C THR A 80 26.79 -2.59 -10.10
N ASN A 81 26.47 -1.46 -10.72
CA ASN A 81 27.02 -0.14 -10.40
C ASN A 81 25.90 0.86 -10.08
N PHE A 82 26.28 2.07 -9.64
CA PHE A 82 25.30 3.09 -9.26
C PHE A 82 24.33 3.41 -10.41
N SER A 83 24.83 3.55 -11.64
CA SER A 83 24.01 3.82 -12.83
C SER A 83 22.97 2.72 -13.09
N SER A 84 23.36 1.45 -12.95
CA SER A 84 22.47 0.30 -13.09
C SER A 84 21.38 0.28 -12.00
N ASN A 85 21.71 0.70 -10.77
CA ASN A 85 20.73 0.84 -9.71
C ASN A 85 19.77 2.02 -9.97
N LEU A 86 20.24 3.13 -10.57
CA LEU A 86 19.35 4.20 -11.02
C LEU A 86 18.38 3.71 -12.09
N ALA A 87 18.85 2.87 -13.02
CA ALA A 87 17.99 2.27 -14.04
C ALA A 87 16.92 1.36 -13.41
N ASP A 88 17.27 0.51 -12.45
CA ASP A 88 16.29 -0.28 -11.69
C ASP A 88 15.26 0.58 -10.97
N LEU A 89 15.67 1.75 -10.44
CA LEU A 89 14.77 2.69 -9.79
C LEU A 89 13.79 3.33 -10.76
N LEU A 90 14.23 3.61 -11.99
CA LEU A 90 13.36 4.09 -13.07
C LEU A 90 12.38 2.98 -13.50
N GLU A 91 12.82 1.73 -13.64
CA GLU A 91 11.94 0.59 -13.92
C GLU A 91 10.87 0.41 -12.83
N ALA A 92 11.23 0.62 -11.56
CA ALA A 92 10.26 0.59 -10.46
C ALA A 92 9.22 1.73 -10.55
N ALA A 93 9.63 2.91 -10.99
CA ALA A 93 8.73 4.04 -11.24
C ALA A 93 7.80 3.77 -12.43
N ASP A 94 8.34 3.19 -13.51
CA ASP A 94 7.60 2.81 -14.72
C ASP A 94 6.61 1.67 -14.44
N PHE A 95 6.99 0.73 -13.59
CA PHE A 95 6.09 -0.31 -13.09
C PHE A 95 4.91 0.28 -12.33
N LEU A 96 5.15 1.22 -11.39
CA LEU A 96 4.07 1.95 -10.71
C LEU A 96 3.18 2.70 -11.69
N ARG A 97 3.78 3.43 -12.63
CA ARG A 97 3.04 4.21 -13.64
C ARG A 97 2.13 3.34 -14.49
N SER A 98 2.57 2.14 -14.86
CA SER A 98 1.85 1.27 -15.78
C SER A 98 0.77 0.42 -15.09
N ASN A 99 0.96 0.07 -13.83
CA ASN A 99 0.08 -0.87 -13.11
C ASN A 99 -0.78 -0.21 -12.03
N TYR A 100 -0.42 1.02 -11.64
CA TYR A 100 -1.08 1.78 -10.58
C TYR A 100 -1.15 3.26 -10.98
N GLU A 101 -0.36 4.12 -10.34
CA GLU A 101 -0.20 5.52 -10.66
C GLU A 101 1.26 5.90 -10.46
N ALA A 102 1.77 6.82 -11.27
CA ALA A 102 3.16 7.27 -11.20
C ALA A 102 3.49 7.84 -9.80
N PRO A 103 4.72 7.62 -9.30
CA PRO A 103 5.09 8.07 -7.96
C PRO A 103 5.17 9.60 -7.89
N SER A 104 4.28 10.19 -7.11
CA SER A 104 4.28 11.63 -6.79
C SER A 104 5.27 11.99 -5.68
N LEU A 105 5.66 10.99 -4.87
CA LEU A 105 6.62 11.12 -3.78
C LEU A 105 7.78 10.13 -3.99
N LEU A 106 9.02 10.61 -3.90
CA LEU A 106 10.19 9.73 -3.82
C LEU A 106 10.74 9.78 -2.40
N ILE A 107 11.08 8.60 -1.87
CA ILE A 107 11.71 8.47 -0.56
C ILE A 107 12.97 7.66 -0.72
N GLY A 108 14.08 8.14 -0.15
CA GLY A 108 15.34 7.44 -0.21
C GLY A 108 16.04 7.41 1.14
N HIS A 109 16.57 6.25 1.53
CA HIS A 109 17.34 6.09 2.77
C HIS A 109 18.79 5.75 2.45
N SER A 110 19.73 6.38 3.16
CA SER A 110 21.18 6.19 2.95
C SER A 110 21.54 6.44 1.47
N LEU A 111 22.25 5.52 0.81
CA LEU A 111 22.53 5.59 -0.62
C LEU A 111 21.27 5.61 -1.52
N GLY A 112 20.16 5.02 -1.07
CA GLY A 112 18.88 5.15 -1.77
C GLY A 112 18.40 6.61 -1.81
N GLY A 113 18.79 7.41 -0.82
CA GLY A 113 18.63 8.87 -0.82
C GLY A 113 19.37 9.57 -1.95
N ALA A 114 20.65 9.23 -2.14
CA ALA A 114 21.41 9.74 -3.29
C ALA A 114 20.80 9.29 -4.63
N ALA A 115 20.30 8.05 -4.70
CA ALA A 115 19.68 7.50 -5.89
C ALA A 115 18.38 8.22 -6.27
N VAL A 116 17.45 8.43 -5.32
CA VAL A 116 16.21 9.17 -5.62
C VAL A 116 16.49 10.61 -6.01
N LEU A 117 17.48 11.26 -5.39
CA LEU A 117 17.89 12.61 -5.80
C LEU A 117 18.50 12.62 -7.21
N ALA A 118 19.19 11.54 -7.59
CA ALA A 118 19.78 11.41 -8.91
C ALA A 118 18.72 11.25 -10.01
N VAL A 119 17.66 10.47 -9.80
CA VAL A 119 16.63 10.20 -10.83
C VAL A 119 15.39 11.08 -10.73
N ALA A 120 15.23 11.88 -9.67
CA ALA A 120 13.98 12.61 -9.44
C ALA A 120 13.56 13.49 -10.64
N ALA A 121 14.51 14.09 -11.35
CA ALA A 121 14.24 14.91 -12.54
C ALA A 121 13.72 14.08 -13.73
N ASP A 122 14.08 12.81 -13.80
CA ASP A 122 13.70 11.87 -14.85
C ASP A 122 12.31 11.25 -14.60
N ILE A 123 11.72 11.50 -13.43
CA ILE A 123 10.36 11.10 -13.05
C ILE A 123 9.49 12.36 -12.97
N PRO A 124 8.86 12.81 -14.08
CA PRO A 124 8.19 14.11 -14.14
C PRO A 124 7.01 14.25 -13.17
N GLU A 125 6.33 13.16 -12.83
CA GLU A 125 5.16 13.14 -11.94
C GLU A 125 5.53 13.37 -10.46
N THR A 126 6.79 13.14 -10.08
CA THR A 126 7.24 13.40 -8.71
C THR A 126 7.19 14.89 -8.41
N VAL A 127 6.50 15.27 -7.34
CA VAL A 127 6.42 16.67 -6.86
C VAL A 127 7.23 16.90 -5.59
N ALA A 128 7.52 15.84 -4.84
CA ALA A 128 8.22 15.89 -3.56
C ALA A 128 9.23 14.74 -3.41
N VAL A 129 10.37 15.05 -2.79
CA VAL A 129 11.44 14.09 -2.49
C VAL A 129 11.80 14.19 -1.02
N ALA A 130 11.86 13.06 -0.33
CA ALA A 130 12.31 12.96 1.06
C ALA A 130 13.54 12.05 1.15
N THR A 131 14.57 12.49 1.85
CA THR A 131 15.78 11.70 2.09
C THR A 131 16.04 11.50 3.56
N ILE A 132 16.45 10.30 3.95
CA ILE A 132 16.80 9.94 5.33
C ILE A 132 18.26 9.50 5.36
N GLY A 133 19.14 10.24 6.04
CA GLY A 133 20.54 9.85 6.19
C GLY A 133 21.32 9.81 4.87
N ALA A 134 20.97 10.66 3.89
CA ALA A 134 21.52 10.56 2.54
C ALA A 134 22.91 11.22 2.40
N PRO A 135 23.85 10.58 1.68
CA PRO A 135 25.12 11.22 1.35
C PRO A 135 24.95 12.25 0.22
N ALA A 136 25.75 13.31 0.27
CA ALA A 136 25.72 14.40 -0.71
C ALA A 136 26.68 14.17 -1.90
N ASP A 137 27.65 13.26 -1.76
CA ASP A 137 28.64 12.93 -2.78
C ASP A 137 29.27 11.55 -2.52
N ALA A 138 30.07 11.09 -3.48
CA ALA A 138 30.76 9.81 -3.42
C ALA A 138 31.89 9.77 -2.39
N ASP A 139 32.58 10.88 -2.17
CA ASP A 139 33.72 10.92 -1.25
C ASP A 139 33.27 10.63 0.20
N HIS A 140 32.11 11.14 0.61
CA HIS A 140 31.53 10.87 1.93
C HIS A 140 31.03 9.43 2.09
N VAL A 141 30.52 8.84 1.01
CA VAL A 141 30.19 7.41 0.96
C VAL A 141 31.45 6.64 1.32
N VAL A 142 32.54 6.82 0.59
CA VAL A 142 33.72 5.95 0.78
C VAL A 142 34.41 6.15 2.13
N HIS A 143 34.51 7.39 2.60
CA HIS A 143 35.13 7.68 3.89
C HIS A 143 34.44 6.91 5.04
N ASN A 144 33.12 6.74 4.97
CA ASN A 144 32.35 6.15 6.05
C ASN A 144 32.13 4.64 5.92
N PHE A 145 32.37 4.04 4.74
CA PHE A 145 32.35 2.58 4.58
C PHE A 145 33.57 1.87 5.19
N HIS A 146 34.47 2.61 5.86
CA HIS A 146 35.79 2.15 6.32
C HIS A 146 36.60 1.45 5.21
N ALA A 147 36.23 1.70 3.95
CA ALA A 147 36.90 1.17 2.80
C ALA A 147 38.13 2.04 2.58
N ASP A 148 39.28 1.41 2.45
CA ASP A 148 40.46 2.15 2.01
C ASP A 148 40.24 2.53 0.54
N LEU A 149 39.94 3.82 0.30
CA LEU A 149 39.81 4.42 -1.02
C LEU A 149 41.00 4.06 -1.90
N GLU A 150 42.19 3.97 -1.31
CA GLU A 150 43.39 3.58 -2.01
C GLU A 150 43.32 2.12 -2.45
N THR A 151 42.79 1.21 -1.63
CA THR A 151 42.55 -0.18 -2.05
C THR A 151 41.56 -0.28 -3.20
N ILE A 152 40.42 0.42 -3.17
CA ILE A 152 39.48 0.37 -4.32
C ILE A 152 40.09 0.97 -5.58
N ARG A 153 40.84 2.07 -5.45
CA ARG A 153 41.50 2.74 -6.59
C ARG A 153 42.62 1.89 -7.19
N GLN A 154 43.40 1.20 -6.34
CA GLN A 154 44.55 0.37 -6.72
C GLN A 154 44.12 -1.01 -7.21
N ASP A 155 43.28 -1.71 -6.46
CA ASP A 155 42.89 -3.11 -6.72
C ASP A 155 41.60 -3.24 -7.56
N GLY A 156 40.91 -2.13 -7.81
CA GLY A 156 39.69 -2.06 -8.61
C GLY A 156 38.41 -2.42 -7.85
N GLN A 157 38.51 -2.95 -6.63
CA GLN A 157 37.38 -3.31 -5.77
C GLN A 157 37.81 -3.40 -4.30
N ALA A 158 36.87 -3.29 -3.36
CA ALA A 158 37.10 -3.63 -1.96
C ALA A 158 35.84 -4.17 -1.27
N ASN A 159 36.06 -5.00 -0.25
CA ASN A 159 35.00 -5.43 0.64
C ASN A 159 34.70 -4.34 1.67
N VAL A 160 33.44 -3.93 1.73
CA VAL A 160 32.94 -2.96 2.71
C VAL A 160 31.91 -3.62 3.60
N THR A 161 31.77 -3.13 4.83
CA THR A 161 30.75 -3.64 5.76
C THR A 161 29.80 -2.53 6.15
N LEU A 162 28.50 -2.72 5.87
CA LEU A 162 27.43 -1.83 6.33
C LEU A 162 26.43 -2.65 7.14
N ALA A 163 26.04 -2.15 8.31
CA ALA A 163 25.00 -2.78 9.13
C ALA A 163 25.26 -4.28 9.44
N GLY A 164 26.53 -4.68 9.57
CA GLY A 164 26.92 -6.07 9.83
C GLY A 164 26.90 -7.01 8.60
N ARG A 165 26.72 -6.46 7.38
CA ARG A 165 26.81 -7.21 6.12
C ARG A 165 28.00 -6.75 5.30
N SER A 166 28.78 -7.69 4.80
CA SER A 166 29.92 -7.41 3.92
C SER A 166 29.55 -7.60 2.45
N PHE A 167 29.99 -6.68 1.60
CA PHE A 167 29.79 -6.73 0.14
C PHE A 167 30.96 -6.07 -0.58
N THR A 168 31.17 -6.45 -1.84
CA THR A 168 32.22 -5.88 -2.69
C THR A 168 31.69 -4.63 -3.39
N ILE A 169 32.42 -3.53 -3.28
CA ILE A 169 32.22 -2.34 -4.11
C ILE A 169 33.35 -2.29 -5.14
N GLU A 170 32.99 -2.20 -6.42
CA GLU A 170 33.95 -1.95 -7.51
C GLU A 170 34.24 -0.46 -7.68
N ARG A 171 35.42 -0.13 -8.22
CA ARG A 171 35.82 1.25 -8.53
C ARG A 171 34.81 1.96 -9.42
N GLN A 172 34.19 1.23 -10.36
CA GLN A 172 33.17 1.78 -11.26
C GLN A 172 31.97 2.37 -10.49
N PHE A 173 31.57 1.78 -9.36
CA PHE A 173 30.47 2.32 -8.55
C PHE A 173 30.82 3.72 -8.01
N LEU A 174 32.06 3.93 -7.58
CA LEU A 174 32.54 5.22 -7.07
C LEU A 174 32.68 6.25 -8.18
N ASP A 175 33.23 5.84 -9.32
CA ASP A 175 33.37 6.69 -10.50
C ASP A 175 31.99 7.16 -10.98
N ASP A 176 31.01 6.25 -11.06
CA ASP A 176 29.64 6.55 -11.43
C ASP A 176 28.97 7.49 -10.43
N LEU A 177 29.09 7.23 -9.13
CA LEU A 177 28.51 8.09 -8.10
C LEU A 177 29.10 9.52 -8.14
N SER A 178 30.40 9.62 -8.41
CA SER A 178 31.10 10.91 -8.57
C SER A 178 30.62 11.66 -9.81
N GLN A 179 30.36 10.95 -10.91
CA GLN A 179 29.81 11.53 -12.15
C GLN A 179 28.37 12.03 -11.98
N HIS A 180 27.58 11.42 -11.10
CA HIS A 180 26.19 11.80 -10.88
C HIS A 180 25.99 13.06 -10.03
N ALA A 181 27.08 13.66 -9.51
CA ALA A 181 27.14 14.93 -8.79
C ALA A 181 25.81 15.31 -8.13
N VAL A 182 25.42 14.55 -7.08
CA VAL A 182 24.09 14.67 -6.44
C VAL A 182 23.76 16.12 -6.10
N ARG A 183 24.75 16.90 -5.65
CA ARG A 183 24.62 18.35 -5.37
C ARG A 183 24.14 19.16 -6.58
N ASP A 184 24.66 18.89 -7.77
CA ASP A 184 24.28 19.61 -8.99
C ASP A 184 22.85 19.27 -9.43
N ARG A 185 22.47 17.99 -9.28
CA ARG A 185 21.09 17.55 -9.53
C ARG A 185 20.13 18.19 -8.52
N VAL A 186 20.50 18.23 -7.25
CA VAL A 186 19.73 18.89 -6.18
C VAL A 186 19.55 20.40 -6.44
N ALA A 187 20.58 21.08 -6.94
CA ALA A 187 20.50 22.50 -7.29
C ALA A 187 19.53 22.82 -8.44
N ARG A 188 19.21 21.81 -9.27
CA ARG A 188 18.30 21.90 -10.42
C ARG A 188 17.05 21.04 -10.26
N LEU A 189 16.80 20.51 -9.05
CA LEU A 189 15.78 19.48 -8.79
C LEU A 189 14.37 19.91 -9.21
N GLY A 190 14.01 21.18 -8.97
CA GLY A 190 12.70 21.72 -9.34
C GLY A 190 11.51 21.11 -8.58
N LYS A 191 11.75 20.37 -7.50
CA LYS A 191 10.74 19.66 -6.68
C LYS A 191 10.94 20.02 -5.20
N ALA A 192 9.92 19.79 -4.38
CA ALA A 192 10.05 20.00 -2.94
C ALA A 192 11.01 18.98 -2.33
N LEU A 193 11.93 19.43 -1.46
CA LEU A 193 12.91 18.56 -0.80
C LEU A 193 12.79 18.59 0.72
N LEU A 194 12.69 17.41 1.34
CA LEU A 194 12.83 17.22 2.78
C LEU A 194 14.07 16.38 3.08
N VAL A 195 14.99 16.94 3.85
CA VAL A 195 16.18 16.24 4.33
C VAL A 195 15.99 15.88 5.80
N LEU A 196 15.92 14.59 6.13
CA LEU A 196 15.90 14.09 7.49
C LEU A 196 17.26 13.47 7.82
N HIS A 197 17.86 13.86 8.93
CA HIS A 197 19.20 13.37 9.27
C HIS A 197 19.48 13.44 10.77
N ALA A 198 20.13 12.44 11.32
CA ALA A 198 20.54 12.44 12.72
C ALA A 198 21.90 13.14 12.89
N PRO A 199 22.05 14.08 13.84
CA PRO A 199 23.33 14.73 14.13
C PRO A 199 24.40 13.77 14.68
N ARG A 200 23.98 12.59 15.18
CA ARG A 200 24.86 11.53 15.70
C ARG A 200 25.00 10.36 14.73
N ASP A 201 24.65 10.54 13.46
CA ASP A 201 24.84 9.52 12.44
C ASP A 201 26.35 9.27 12.21
N GLU A 202 26.83 8.11 12.67
CA GLU A 202 28.23 7.69 12.55
C GLU A 202 28.57 7.11 11.17
N ILE A 203 27.57 6.86 10.32
CA ILE A 203 27.73 6.25 8.99
C ILE A 203 27.61 7.28 7.88
N VAL A 204 26.75 8.27 8.01
CA VAL A 204 26.69 9.41 7.09
C VAL A 204 26.62 10.66 7.93
N GLY A 205 27.75 11.34 8.11
CA GLY A 205 27.82 12.54 8.94
C GLY A 205 26.84 13.64 8.49
N ILE A 206 26.36 14.42 9.47
CA ILE A 206 25.34 15.47 9.29
C ILE A 206 25.72 16.56 8.29
N ASP A 207 27.01 16.73 7.99
CA ASP A 207 27.49 17.66 6.98
C ASP A 207 26.94 17.36 5.58
N ASN A 208 26.59 16.10 5.30
CA ASN A 208 25.89 15.72 4.07
C ASN A 208 24.51 16.36 3.97
N ALA A 209 23.73 16.34 5.06
CA ALA A 209 22.44 17.01 5.10
C ALA A 209 22.59 18.51 4.86
N THR A 210 23.63 19.13 5.46
CA THR A 210 23.94 20.54 5.25
C THR A 210 24.27 20.81 3.78
N ALA A 211 25.11 19.99 3.16
CA ALA A 211 25.47 20.15 1.74
C ALA A 211 24.25 20.01 0.81
N LEU A 212 23.39 19.01 1.04
CA LEU A 212 22.15 18.83 0.28
C LEU A 212 21.20 20.01 0.46
N PHE A 213 20.99 20.44 1.71
CA PHE A 213 20.09 21.55 2.01
C PHE A 213 20.59 22.88 1.44
N VAL A 214 21.89 23.16 1.51
CA VAL A 214 22.48 24.38 0.93
C VAL A 214 22.38 24.37 -0.59
N ALA A 215 22.67 23.23 -1.24
CA ALA A 215 22.58 23.09 -2.69
C ALA A 215 21.14 23.26 -3.22
N ALA A 216 20.14 22.78 -2.49
CA ALA A 216 18.74 22.82 -2.90
C ALA A 216 18.19 24.25 -3.02
N LYS A 217 17.21 24.45 -3.90
CA LYS A 217 16.37 25.66 -3.93
C LYS A 217 15.09 25.44 -3.14
N HIS A 218 14.38 26.52 -2.81
CA HIS A 218 13.05 26.38 -2.18
C HIS A 218 12.02 25.77 -3.13
N PRO A 219 11.04 25.01 -2.62
CA PRO A 219 10.82 24.68 -1.21
C PRO A 219 11.74 23.54 -0.72
N LYS A 220 12.48 23.80 0.36
CA LYS A 220 13.39 22.87 1.02
C LYS A 220 13.21 22.89 2.53
N SER A 221 13.33 21.74 3.16
CA SER A 221 13.13 21.56 4.60
C SER A 221 14.21 20.63 5.16
N PHE A 222 14.60 20.86 6.41
CA PHE A 222 15.51 19.99 7.15
C PHE A 222 14.86 19.62 8.48
N ILE A 223 14.94 18.34 8.85
CA ILE A 223 14.46 17.82 10.13
C ILE A 223 15.58 16.99 10.78
N SER A 224 15.91 17.33 12.02
CA SER A 224 16.82 16.53 12.83
C SER A 224 16.10 15.29 13.35
N LEU A 225 16.79 14.14 13.32
CA LEU A 225 16.35 12.89 13.92
C LEU A 225 16.95 12.67 15.32
N ASP A 226 17.50 13.71 15.92
CA ASP A 226 18.07 13.73 17.28
C ASP A 226 19.06 12.57 17.57
N THR A 227 18.65 11.60 18.38
CA THR A 227 19.50 10.50 18.83
C THR A 227 19.43 9.27 17.95
N ALA A 228 18.65 9.30 16.86
CA ALA A 228 18.47 8.15 15.98
C ALA A 228 19.81 7.69 15.37
N ASP A 229 19.96 6.39 15.20
CA ASP A 229 21.08 5.83 14.44
C ASP A 229 20.82 5.88 12.93
N HIS A 230 21.84 5.57 12.13
CA HIS A 230 21.75 5.61 10.67
C HIS A 230 20.61 4.76 10.11
N LEU A 231 20.30 3.63 10.75
CA LEU A 231 19.37 2.63 10.25
C LEU A 231 17.96 2.78 10.82
N LEU A 232 17.72 3.77 11.68
CA LEU A 232 16.47 3.93 12.44
C LEU A 232 16.07 2.63 13.14
N SER A 233 17.01 2.03 13.89
CA SER A 233 16.80 0.75 14.57
C SER A 233 15.68 0.84 15.63
N ASN A 234 15.57 2.00 16.29
CA ASN A 234 14.48 2.33 17.20
C ASN A 234 13.16 2.52 16.43
N ALA A 235 12.08 1.95 16.98
CA ALA A 235 10.74 2.03 16.41
C ALA A 235 10.19 3.44 16.37
N ASP A 236 10.45 4.21 17.42
CA ASP A 236 9.87 5.54 17.59
C ASP A 236 10.52 6.53 16.62
N ASP A 237 11.82 6.41 16.38
CA ASP A 237 12.54 7.25 15.40
C ASP A 237 12.05 6.98 13.96
N ALA A 238 11.80 5.71 13.61
CA ALA A 238 11.24 5.33 12.32
C ALA A 238 9.79 5.82 12.14
N ALA A 239 8.97 5.74 13.19
CA ALA A 239 7.60 6.25 13.17
C ALA A 239 7.59 7.77 13.03
N TYR A 240 8.41 8.48 13.82
CA TYR A 240 8.55 9.93 13.75
C TYR A 240 8.98 10.40 12.35
N ALA A 241 10.03 9.80 11.78
CA ALA A 241 10.47 10.13 10.43
C ALA A 241 9.34 9.99 9.40
N ALA A 242 8.56 8.92 9.49
CA ALA A 242 7.49 8.64 8.57
C ALA A 242 6.29 9.58 8.71
N GLU A 243 5.87 9.88 9.95
CA GLU A 243 4.81 10.85 10.22
C GLU A 243 5.18 12.25 9.73
N VAL A 244 6.43 12.66 9.97
CA VAL A 244 6.96 13.93 9.45
C VAL A 244 6.95 13.95 7.92
N ILE A 245 7.41 12.89 7.26
CA ILE A 245 7.39 12.79 5.80
C ILE A 245 5.95 12.88 5.28
N ALA A 246 5.02 12.11 5.87
CA ALA A 246 3.63 12.08 5.44
C ALA A 246 2.97 13.46 5.59
N ALA A 247 3.11 14.08 6.76
CA ALA A 247 2.56 15.39 7.05
C ALA A 247 3.16 16.47 6.13
N TRP A 248 4.49 16.48 5.96
CA TRP A 248 5.17 17.42 5.07
C TRP A 248 4.76 17.23 3.60
N ALA A 249 4.73 15.98 3.11
CA ALA A 249 4.38 15.66 1.73
C ALA A 249 2.94 16.04 1.40
N SER A 250 2.03 15.98 2.38
CA SER A 250 0.61 16.34 2.21
C SER A 250 0.38 17.77 1.68
N ARG A 251 1.37 18.67 1.84
CA ARG A 251 1.32 20.04 1.31
C ARG A 251 1.47 20.11 -0.22
N TYR A 252 2.12 19.11 -0.81
CA TYR A 252 2.50 19.07 -2.23
C TYR A 252 1.72 18.00 -2.99
N LEU A 253 1.37 16.90 -2.32
CA LEU A 253 0.50 15.88 -2.88
C LEU A 253 -0.90 16.47 -3.06
N ALA A 254 -1.55 16.12 -4.18
CA ALA A 254 -2.92 16.54 -4.40
C ALA A 254 -3.80 16.11 -3.18
N PRO A 255 -4.81 16.92 -2.80
CA PRO A 255 -5.88 16.42 -1.96
C PRO A 255 -6.42 15.11 -2.54
N ALA A 256 -7.07 14.29 -1.72
CA ALA A 256 -7.68 13.02 -2.14
C ALA A 256 -8.86 13.18 -3.13
N GLU A 257 -8.88 14.26 -3.92
CA GLU A 257 -9.87 14.59 -4.92
C GLU A 257 -9.20 14.54 -6.31
N SER A 258 -9.82 13.81 -7.23
CA SER A 258 -9.45 13.56 -8.66
C SER A 258 -8.73 12.25 -9.05
N GLN A 259 -8.96 11.16 -8.31
CA GLN A 259 -9.20 9.85 -8.95
C GLN A 259 -10.67 9.40 -8.76
N ALA A 260 -11.56 10.37 -8.58
CA ALA A 260 -12.87 10.24 -9.20
C ALA A 260 -12.60 10.29 -10.69
N ASP A 261 -12.34 9.13 -11.28
CA ASP A 261 -12.78 8.92 -12.64
C ASP A 261 -14.26 9.33 -12.63
N ASP A 262 -14.61 10.34 -13.43
CA ASP A 262 -15.98 10.84 -13.61
C ASP A 262 -16.93 9.74 -14.16
N SER A 263 -16.46 8.49 -14.24
CA SER A 263 -17.25 7.28 -14.36
C SER A 263 -17.83 6.80 -13.02
N ALA A 264 -17.99 7.65 -11.99
CA ALA A 264 -18.96 7.43 -10.91
C ALA A 264 -20.42 7.46 -11.43
N ALA A 265 -20.63 6.88 -12.61
CA ALA A 265 -21.89 6.49 -13.18
C ALA A 265 -22.40 5.26 -12.41
N ASP A 266 -23.29 5.52 -11.46
CA ASP A 266 -24.37 4.61 -11.04
C ASP A 266 -23.99 3.11 -10.94
N GLY A 267 -23.17 2.71 -9.95
CA GLY A 267 -22.90 1.28 -9.74
C GLY A 267 -21.73 0.89 -8.82
N VAL A 268 -21.50 -0.42 -8.74
CA VAL A 268 -20.34 -1.06 -8.10
C VAL A 268 -19.45 -1.65 -9.20
N VAL A 269 -18.17 -1.26 -9.23
CA VAL A 269 -17.18 -1.77 -10.19
C VAL A 269 -16.34 -2.86 -9.53
N VAL A 270 -16.18 -4.00 -10.21
CA VAL A 270 -15.38 -5.12 -9.71
C VAL A 270 -14.35 -5.51 -10.77
N THR A 271 -13.10 -5.65 -10.38
CA THR A 271 -11.99 -6.02 -11.28
C THR A 271 -11.11 -7.06 -10.60
N GLU A 272 -10.64 -8.05 -11.35
CA GLU A 272 -9.66 -9.01 -10.82
C GLU A 272 -8.34 -8.32 -10.45
N THR A 273 -7.64 -8.87 -9.46
CA THR A 273 -6.36 -8.31 -8.99
C THR A 273 -5.13 -8.98 -9.62
N GLY A 274 -5.31 -10.12 -10.29
CA GLY A 274 -4.24 -10.94 -10.86
C GLY A 274 -3.40 -11.73 -9.83
N LYS A 275 -3.65 -11.60 -8.52
CA LYS A 275 -2.81 -12.21 -7.46
C LYS A 275 -3.23 -13.60 -7.02
N GLY A 276 -4.46 -13.98 -7.34
CA GLY A 276 -5.06 -15.26 -6.99
C GLY A 276 -6.19 -15.56 -7.95
N LYS A 277 -6.64 -16.81 -7.95
CA LYS A 277 -7.67 -17.27 -8.90
C LYS A 277 -9.00 -16.52 -8.74
N PHE A 278 -9.31 -16.05 -7.55
CA PHE A 278 -10.61 -15.45 -7.21
C PHE A 278 -10.52 -14.05 -6.59
N GLN A 279 -9.31 -13.53 -6.32
CA GLN A 279 -9.17 -12.24 -5.65
C GLN A 279 -9.56 -11.08 -6.57
N ALA A 280 -10.58 -10.32 -6.17
CA ALA A 280 -11.09 -9.16 -6.87
C ALA A 280 -11.09 -7.89 -6.00
N LEU A 281 -10.87 -6.74 -6.62
CA LEU A 281 -11.05 -5.42 -6.04
C LEU A 281 -12.46 -4.91 -6.35
N VAL A 282 -13.22 -4.61 -5.30
CA VAL A 282 -14.57 -4.06 -5.36
C VAL A 282 -14.52 -2.56 -5.05
N ARG A 283 -15.08 -1.73 -5.94
CA ARG A 283 -15.22 -0.28 -5.78
C ARG A 283 -16.70 0.09 -5.72
N ALA A 284 -17.15 0.60 -4.58
CA ALA A 284 -18.50 1.10 -4.36
C ALA A 284 -18.44 2.60 -4.01
N GLY A 285 -18.60 3.46 -5.01
CA GLY A 285 -18.29 4.89 -4.87
C GLY A 285 -16.83 5.09 -4.45
N GLN A 286 -16.62 5.78 -3.32
CA GLN A 286 -15.30 6.01 -2.73
C GLN A 286 -14.74 4.81 -1.94
N HIS A 287 -15.56 3.78 -1.67
CA HIS A 287 -15.18 2.65 -0.85
C HIS A 287 -14.49 1.58 -1.69
N ARG A 288 -13.36 1.05 -1.18
CA ARG A 288 -12.59 -0.04 -1.79
C ARG A 288 -12.59 -1.24 -0.84
N LEU A 289 -12.92 -2.41 -1.36
CA LEU A 289 -13.03 -3.66 -0.60
C LEU A 289 -12.39 -4.80 -1.42
N LEU A 290 -11.92 -5.86 -0.76
CA LEU A 290 -11.49 -7.08 -1.44
C LEU A 290 -12.58 -8.13 -1.38
N ALA A 291 -12.80 -8.84 -2.48
CA ALA A 291 -13.56 -10.09 -2.49
C ALA A 291 -12.62 -11.23 -2.83
N ASP A 292 -12.75 -12.35 -2.13
CA ASP A 292 -11.94 -13.53 -2.38
C ASP A 292 -12.63 -14.79 -1.84
N GLU A 293 -12.17 -15.94 -2.28
CA GLU A 293 -12.64 -17.23 -1.75
C GLU A 293 -11.67 -17.78 -0.69
N PRO A 294 -12.13 -18.69 0.18
CA PRO A 294 -11.25 -19.37 1.13
C PRO A 294 -10.17 -20.23 0.45
N GLU A 295 -9.11 -20.53 1.19
CA GLU A 295 -7.96 -21.32 0.67
C GLU A 295 -8.36 -22.74 0.22
N ASP A 296 -9.35 -23.37 0.86
CA ASP A 296 -9.77 -24.76 0.60
C ASP A 296 -10.45 -24.95 -0.77
N VAL A 297 -10.99 -23.88 -1.34
CA VAL A 297 -11.54 -23.84 -2.71
C VAL A 297 -10.59 -23.15 -3.71
N GLY A 298 -9.38 -22.77 -3.27
CA GLY A 298 -8.31 -22.24 -4.11
C GLY A 298 -8.26 -20.71 -4.20
N GLY A 299 -8.91 -19.99 -3.29
CA GLY A 299 -8.70 -18.55 -3.09
C GLY A 299 -7.54 -18.27 -2.13
N LEU A 300 -7.38 -17.00 -1.73
CA LEU A 300 -6.31 -16.57 -0.81
C LEU A 300 -6.83 -16.16 0.58
N ASP A 301 -8.13 -16.33 0.84
CA ASP A 301 -8.80 -15.89 2.09
C ASP A 301 -8.46 -14.42 2.44
N SER A 302 -8.30 -13.59 1.40
CA SER A 302 -7.82 -12.22 1.55
C SER A 302 -8.93 -11.17 1.72
N GLY A 303 -10.18 -11.59 1.56
CA GLY A 303 -11.39 -10.80 1.72
C GLY A 303 -12.63 -11.70 1.81
N PRO A 304 -13.80 -11.15 2.13
CA PRO A 304 -15.04 -11.92 2.19
C PRO A 304 -15.39 -12.57 0.85
N SER A 305 -16.04 -13.74 0.91
CA SER A 305 -16.60 -14.37 -0.29
C SER A 305 -17.77 -13.57 -0.86
N PRO A 306 -18.17 -13.79 -2.12
CA PRO A 306 -19.38 -13.19 -2.68
C PRO A 306 -20.64 -13.47 -1.84
N TYR A 307 -20.76 -14.65 -1.24
CA TYR A 307 -21.87 -14.98 -0.35
C TYR A 307 -21.77 -14.28 1.01
N ASP A 308 -20.56 -14.04 1.51
CA ASP A 308 -20.38 -13.19 2.69
C ASP A 308 -20.78 -11.74 2.42
N TYR A 309 -20.56 -11.23 1.20
CA TYR A 309 -21.08 -9.92 0.81
C TYR A 309 -22.61 -9.87 0.78
N LEU A 310 -23.28 -10.92 0.27
CA LEU A 310 -24.74 -11.02 0.34
C LEU A 310 -25.24 -11.10 1.79
N ALA A 311 -24.58 -11.89 2.63
CA ALA A 311 -24.90 -12.00 4.05
C ALA A 311 -24.69 -10.67 4.79
N ALA A 312 -23.60 -9.95 4.49
CA ALA A 312 -23.30 -8.64 5.02
C ALA A 312 -24.34 -7.60 4.58
N ALA A 313 -24.74 -7.61 3.29
CA ALA A 313 -25.78 -6.71 2.77
C ALA A 313 -27.14 -6.94 3.47
N LEU A 314 -27.55 -8.20 3.65
CA LEU A 314 -28.77 -8.57 4.38
C LEU A 314 -28.69 -8.13 5.85
N GLY A 315 -27.57 -8.41 6.51
CA GLY A 315 -27.34 -8.03 7.90
C GLY A 315 -27.38 -6.52 8.10
N ALA A 316 -26.61 -5.77 7.31
CA ALA A 316 -26.54 -4.31 7.38
C ALA A 316 -27.92 -3.67 7.16
N CYS A 317 -28.62 -4.07 6.09
CA CYS A 317 -29.96 -3.56 5.79
C CYS A 317 -30.96 -3.85 6.93
N THR A 318 -30.84 -4.99 7.58
CA THR A 318 -31.67 -5.36 8.73
C THR A 318 -31.41 -4.45 9.94
N VAL A 319 -30.14 -4.28 10.34
CA VAL A 319 -29.78 -3.43 11.48
C VAL A 319 -30.23 -1.99 11.26
N MET A 320 -30.02 -1.45 10.04
CA MET A 320 -30.48 -0.12 9.66
C MET A 320 -32.01 0.01 9.76
N THR A 321 -32.74 -0.98 9.26
CA THR A 321 -34.22 -0.98 9.29
C THR A 321 -34.75 -1.03 10.73
N LEU A 322 -34.15 -1.86 11.59
CA LEU A 322 -34.55 -1.96 13.00
C LEU A 322 -34.24 -0.67 13.76
N ARG A 323 -33.08 -0.04 13.53
CA ARG A 323 -32.73 1.24 14.15
C ARG A 323 -33.72 2.33 13.76
N MET A 324 -34.01 2.46 12.46
CA MET A 324 -34.99 3.41 11.93
C MET A 324 -36.39 3.19 12.53
N TYR A 325 -36.84 1.93 12.63
CA TYR A 325 -38.13 1.62 13.23
C TYR A 325 -38.19 1.95 14.73
N ALA A 326 -37.13 1.62 15.47
CA ALA A 326 -37.04 1.90 16.90
C ALA A 326 -37.11 3.40 17.18
N GLU A 327 -36.35 4.21 16.43
CA GLU A 327 -36.39 5.67 16.53
C GLU A 327 -37.80 6.23 16.23
N HIS A 328 -38.42 5.76 15.15
CA HIS A 328 -39.77 6.18 14.77
C HIS A 328 -40.84 5.82 15.83
N LYS A 329 -40.63 4.76 16.59
CA LYS A 329 -41.53 4.30 17.66
C LYS A 329 -41.11 4.74 19.06
N GLY A 330 -40.00 5.48 19.20
CA GLY A 330 -39.45 5.87 20.50
C GLY A 330 -39.03 4.68 21.37
N ILE A 331 -38.64 3.56 20.75
CA ILE A 331 -38.16 2.37 21.46
C ILE A 331 -36.67 2.58 21.75
N ASP A 332 -36.30 2.57 23.02
CA ASP A 332 -34.91 2.61 23.43
C ASP A 332 -34.26 1.24 23.20
N LEU A 333 -33.37 1.17 22.21
CA LEU A 333 -32.60 -0.03 21.90
C LEU A 333 -31.12 0.29 22.03
N GLU A 334 -30.42 -0.55 22.80
CA GLU A 334 -28.96 -0.59 22.84
C GLU A 334 -28.37 -1.01 21.47
N ARG A 335 -27.10 -1.43 21.43
CA ARG A 335 -26.41 -1.81 20.19
C ARG A 335 -27.04 -3.06 19.56
N ILE A 336 -27.83 -2.84 18.52
CA ILE A 336 -28.39 -3.89 17.66
C ILE A 336 -27.27 -4.59 16.90
N GLY A 337 -27.23 -5.92 16.97
CA GLY A 337 -26.32 -6.77 16.21
C GLY A 337 -27.07 -7.79 15.37
N THR A 338 -26.39 -8.31 14.35
CA THR A 338 -26.91 -9.42 13.54
C THR A 338 -25.78 -10.34 13.13
N THR A 339 -26.06 -11.63 13.10
CA THR A 339 -25.21 -12.64 12.47
C THR A 339 -26.01 -13.26 11.34
N VAL A 340 -25.46 -13.29 10.14
CA VAL A 340 -26.09 -13.93 8.98
C VAL A 340 -25.21 -15.09 8.56
N ARG A 341 -25.79 -16.29 8.46
CA ARG A 341 -25.10 -17.51 8.02
C ARG A 341 -25.68 -17.95 6.69
N HIS A 342 -24.82 -18.30 5.74
CA HIS A 342 -25.22 -18.89 4.47
C HIS A 342 -24.95 -20.40 4.47
N THR A 343 -25.93 -21.18 4.02
CA THR A 343 -25.80 -22.64 3.84
C THR A 343 -26.60 -23.09 2.60
N LYS A 344 -26.17 -24.17 1.96
CA LYS A 344 -26.96 -24.83 0.90
C LYS A 344 -27.71 -26.02 1.48
N VAL A 345 -29.04 -25.96 1.46
CA VAL A 345 -29.92 -27.01 2.01
C VAL A 345 -30.77 -27.65 0.91
N HIS A 346 -31.16 -28.91 1.06
CA HIS A 346 -32.06 -29.54 0.09
C HIS A 346 -33.49 -29.03 0.28
N ALA A 347 -34.22 -28.74 -0.80
CA ALA A 347 -35.56 -28.14 -0.75
C ALA A 347 -36.58 -28.96 0.05
N LYS A 348 -36.39 -30.28 0.11
CA LYS A 348 -37.23 -31.22 0.87
C LYS A 348 -36.98 -31.17 2.38
N ASP A 349 -35.81 -30.70 2.79
CA ASP A 349 -35.34 -30.73 4.19
C ASP A 349 -35.40 -29.34 4.86
N CYS A 350 -35.79 -28.30 4.11
CA CYS A 350 -35.89 -26.94 4.63
C CYS A 350 -37.30 -26.63 5.17
N ALA A 351 -37.57 -26.97 6.43
CA ALA A 351 -38.84 -26.75 7.13
C ALA A 351 -39.25 -25.27 7.32
N ASP A 352 -38.32 -24.34 7.09
CA ASP A 352 -38.55 -22.89 7.22
C ASP A 352 -38.57 -22.14 5.87
N CYS A 353 -38.28 -22.80 4.74
CA CYS A 353 -38.27 -22.16 3.42
C CYS A 353 -39.70 -21.93 2.88
N ALA A 354 -39.91 -20.83 2.13
CA ALA A 354 -41.17 -20.52 1.45
C ALA A 354 -41.64 -21.67 0.53
N GLU A 355 -42.95 -21.86 0.42
CA GLU A 355 -43.56 -22.96 -0.36
C GLU A 355 -43.12 -22.95 -1.83
N GLU A 356 -42.96 -21.76 -2.41
CA GLU A 356 -42.48 -21.55 -3.79
C GLU A 356 -41.03 -22.02 -3.99
N ALA A 357 -40.17 -21.83 -2.99
CA ALA A 357 -38.79 -22.30 -3.01
C ALA A 357 -38.72 -23.82 -2.85
N ARG A 358 -39.62 -24.43 -2.07
CA ARG A 358 -39.75 -25.90 -1.99
C ARG A 358 -40.27 -26.51 -3.29
N ALA A 359 -41.20 -25.84 -3.97
CA ALA A 359 -41.81 -26.30 -5.20
C ALA A 359 -40.83 -26.35 -6.39
N ARG A 360 -39.81 -25.48 -6.44
CA ARG A 360 -38.76 -25.51 -7.47
C ARG A 360 -37.85 -26.75 -7.41
N GLY A 361 -37.75 -27.40 -6.24
CA GLY A 361 -36.87 -28.56 -6.03
C GLY A 361 -35.36 -28.22 -6.07
N GLY A 362 -34.51 -29.19 -5.73
CA GLY A 362 -33.03 -29.02 -5.73
C GLY A 362 -32.45 -28.45 -4.42
N ARG A 363 -31.26 -27.84 -4.50
CA ARG A 363 -30.62 -27.16 -3.36
C ARG A 363 -31.03 -25.69 -3.33
N ILE A 364 -31.36 -25.19 -2.14
CA ILE A 364 -31.75 -23.81 -1.86
C ILE A 364 -30.64 -23.13 -1.06
N ASP A 365 -30.30 -21.90 -1.41
CA ASP A 365 -29.46 -21.02 -0.60
C ASP A 365 -30.28 -20.51 0.60
N ARG A 366 -29.91 -20.94 1.82
CA ARG A 366 -30.55 -20.55 3.08
C ARG A 366 -29.67 -19.55 3.80
N PHE A 367 -30.19 -18.33 3.98
CA PHE A 367 -29.60 -17.32 4.85
C PHE A 367 -30.31 -17.34 6.21
N GLU A 368 -29.61 -17.75 7.25
CA GLU A 368 -30.11 -17.72 8.63
C GLU A 368 -29.65 -16.45 9.32
N ARG A 369 -30.61 -15.62 9.73
CA ARG A 369 -30.35 -14.35 10.42
C ARG A 369 -30.64 -14.49 11.91
N ILE A 370 -29.63 -14.22 12.73
CA ILE A 370 -29.71 -14.24 14.19
C ILE A 370 -29.56 -12.80 14.68
N LEU A 371 -30.62 -12.25 15.27
CA LEU A 371 -30.61 -10.89 15.81
C LEU A 371 -30.15 -10.87 17.27
N HIS A 372 -29.27 -9.93 17.58
CA HIS A 372 -28.79 -9.67 18.93
C HIS A 372 -29.35 -8.32 19.38
N LEU A 373 -30.34 -8.38 20.28
CA LEU A 373 -31.07 -7.22 20.80
C LEU A 373 -30.88 -7.14 22.33
N PRO A 374 -29.75 -6.58 22.80
CA PRO A 374 -29.49 -6.36 24.23
C PRO A 374 -30.39 -5.24 24.80
N GLY A 375 -30.61 -5.27 26.12
CA GLY A 375 -31.50 -4.37 26.85
C GLY A 375 -32.80 -5.03 27.34
N GLU A 376 -33.52 -4.34 28.23
CA GLU A 376 -34.83 -4.78 28.73
C GLU A 376 -35.93 -4.47 27.70
N ILE A 377 -36.17 -5.43 26.80
CA ILE A 377 -37.22 -5.37 25.78
C ILE A 377 -38.28 -6.40 26.13
N ASP A 378 -39.54 -5.97 26.28
CA ASP A 378 -40.66 -6.87 26.52
C ASP A 378 -40.89 -7.83 25.34
N ALA A 379 -41.62 -8.91 25.60
CA ALA A 379 -41.84 -9.98 24.61
C ALA A 379 -42.62 -9.50 23.37
N GLU A 380 -43.54 -8.56 23.52
CA GLU A 380 -44.35 -8.02 22.42
C GLU A 380 -43.50 -7.16 21.50
N THR A 381 -42.71 -6.25 22.07
CA THR A 381 -41.76 -5.40 21.34
C THR A 381 -40.71 -6.27 20.63
N ARG A 382 -40.20 -7.31 21.30
CA ARG A 382 -39.24 -8.25 20.69
C ARG A 382 -39.84 -9.01 19.50
N ALA A 383 -41.05 -9.55 19.65
CA ALA A 383 -41.75 -10.21 18.55
C ALA A 383 -41.96 -9.26 17.38
N ARG A 384 -42.35 -8.01 17.67
CA ARG A 384 -42.54 -6.99 16.64
C ARG A 384 -41.24 -6.63 15.91
N LEU A 385 -40.11 -6.53 16.61
CA LEU A 385 -38.81 -6.27 15.99
C LEU A 385 -38.40 -7.41 15.04
N LEU A 386 -38.69 -8.67 15.38
CA LEU A 386 -38.45 -9.81 14.48
C LEU A 386 -39.27 -9.66 13.18
N GLU A 387 -40.55 -9.31 13.27
CA GLU A 387 -41.39 -9.08 12.07
C GLU A 387 -40.91 -7.89 11.22
N ILE A 388 -40.32 -6.86 11.83
CA ILE A 388 -39.75 -5.72 11.10
C ILE A 388 -38.45 -6.09 10.41
N ALA A 389 -37.66 -7.00 10.99
CA ALA A 389 -36.43 -7.48 10.36
C ALA A 389 -36.70 -8.11 8.98
N ASP A 390 -37.84 -8.80 8.82
CA ASP A 390 -38.27 -9.42 7.56
C ASP A 390 -38.78 -8.41 6.52
N LYS A 391 -38.84 -7.11 6.87
CA LYS A 391 -39.32 -6.05 5.98
C LYS A 391 -38.22 -5.19 5.40
N CYS A 392 -36.95 -5.50 5.68
CA CYS A 392 -35.84 -4.73 5.14
C CYS A 392 -35.76 -4.90 3.60
N PRO A 393 -35.39 -3.85 2.84
CA PRO A 393 -35.36 -3.91 1.38
C PRO A 393 -34.58 -5.09 0.79
N VAL A 394 -33.40 -5.39 1.32
CA VAL A 394 -32.56 -6.49 0.82
C VAL A 394 -33.22 -7.86 1.05
N HIS A 395 -33.89 -8.06 2.19
CA HIS A 395 -34.68 -9.27 2.46
C HIS A 395 -35.72 -9.50 1.37
N ARG A 396 -36.52 -8.47 1.06
CA ARG A 396 -37.56 -8.54 0.02
C ARG A 396 -36.99 -8.88 -1.35
N THR A 397 -35.84 -8.31 -1.71
CA THR A 397 -35.15 -8.61 -2.97
C THR A 397 -34.68 -10.06 -3.02
N LEU A 398 -34.14 -10.60 -1.93
CA LEU A 398 -33.69 -11.99 -1.87
C LEU A 398 -34.84 -13.00 -1.96
N GLU A 399 -35.99 -12.70 -1.35
CA GLU A 399 -37.18 -13.57 -1.43
C GLU A 399 -37.90 -13.49 -2.79
N ALA A 400 -38.12 -12.28 -3.30
CA ALA A 400 -38.83 -12.07 -4.57
C ALA A 400 -37.96 -12.42 -5.79
N GLY A 401 -36.64 -12.33 -5.65
CA GLY A 401 -35.68 -12.41 -6.75
C GLY A 401 -35.53 -11.09 -7.51
N ALA A 402 -34.45 -10.98 -8.28
CA ALA A 402 -34.15 -9.81 -9.12
C ALA A 402 -33.92 -10.24 -10.57
N ALA A 403 -34.26 -9.36 -11.52
CA ALA A 403 -33.88 -9.53 -12.92
C ALA A 403 -32.41 -9.10 -13.10
N ILE A 404 -31.58 -9.98 -13.64
CA ILE A 404 -30.17 -9.72 -13.96
C ILE A 404 -30.03 -9.64 -15.47
N VAL A 405 -29.50 -8.52 -15.98
CA VAL A 405 -29.27 -8.28 -17.41
C VAL A 405 -27.78 -8.12 -17.65
N THR A 406 -27.20 -8.98 -18.50
CA THR A 406 -25.79 -8.91 -18.90
C THR A 406 -25.66 -8.19 -20.23
N ARG A 407 -24.72 -7.24 -20.33
CA ARG A 407 -24.38 -6.54 -21.57
C ARG A 407 -22.87 -6.59 -21.78
N ASP A 408 -22.46 -6.58 -23.03
CA ASP A 408 -21.06 -6.42 -23.41
C ASP A 408 -20.68 -4.94 -23.31
N GLY A 409 -19.62 -4.65 -22.55
CA GLY A 409 -19.11 -3.29 -22.36
C GLY A 409 -18.11 -2.85 -23.44
N ASP A 410 -17.57 -3.80 -24.20
CA ASP A 410 -16.52 -3.58 -25.20
C ASP A 410 -17.05 -3.65 -26.65
N ALA A 411 -18.29 -4.09 -26.83
CA ALA A 411 -18.96 -4.04 -28.11
C ALA A 411 -19.19 -2.57 -28.53
N ALA A 412 -18.44 -2.11 -29.53
CA ALA A 412 -18.69 -0.82 -30.18
C ALA A 412 -20.15 -0.76 -30.63
N GLY A 413 -20.90 0.24 -30.15
CA GLY A 413 -22.33 0.35 -30.38
C GLY A 413 -22.70 0.40 -31.87
N ASP A 414 -23.68 -0.42 -32.25
CA ASP A 414 -24.46 -0.26 -33.49
C ASP A 414 -25.57 0.79 -33.31
#